data_AF-A0A3A8EJI8-F1
#
_entry.id   AF-A0A3A8EJI8-F1
#
_cell.length_a   1.000
_cell.length_b   1.000
_cell.length_c   1.000
_cell.angle_alpha   90.00
_cell.angle_beta   90.00
_cell.angle_gamma   90.00
#
_symmetry.space_group_name_H-M   'P 1'
#
loop_
_entity.id
_entity.type
_entity.pdbx_description
1 polymer ?
#
loop_
_entity_poly.entity_id
_entity_poly.type
_entity_poly.pdbx_seq_one_letter_code
_entity_poly.pdbx_strand_id
1 'polypeptide(L)' 'MIINVLIAKAQKPLPSAIKLPNGNMQFLVAIVITNEEMQWSMKNGRDALLNKLIDAGVEQISDRKRSSILK' A
#
# COMPACT_ATOMS: atom_id res chain seq x y z
N MET A 1 0.20 -5.90 20.13
CA MET A 1 0.23 -4.65 19.33
C MET A 1 -0.38 -4.98 17.97
N ILE A 2 -1.47 -4.33 17.59
CA ILE A 2 -2.17 -4.56 16.31
C ILE A 2 -1.50 -3.72 15.22
N ILE A 3 -1.32 -4.29 14.03
CA ILE A 3 -0.73 -3.60 12.86
C ILE A 3 -1.80 -3.55 11.77
N ASN A 4 -2.05 -2.37 11.22
CA ASN A 4 -2.89 -2.21 10.04
C ASN A 4 -2.01 -2.25 8.78
N VAL A 5 -2.47 -2.95 7.75
CA VAL A 5 -1.76 -3.07 6.48
C VAL A 5 -2.65 -2.74 5.31
N LEU A 6 -2.12 -1.98 4.35
CA LEU A 6 -2.68 -1.82 3.02
C LEU A 6 -2.04 -2.87 2.11
N ILE A 7 -2.86 -3.72 1.49
CA ILE A 7 -2.42 -4.65 0.44
C ILE A 7 -2.72 -4.01 -0.92
N ALA A 8 -1.68 -3.79 -1.71
CA ALA A 8 -1.78 -3.14 -3.01
C ALA A 8 -0.90 -3.83 -4.06
N LYS A 9 -1.19 -3.63 -5.35
CA LYS A 9 -0.31 -4.10 -6.43
C LYS A 9 1.06 -3.42 -6.32
N ALA A 10 2.10 -4.18 -6.62
CA ALA A 10 3.45 -3.65 -6.68
C ALA A 10 3.55 -2.52 -7.72
N GLN A 11 4.24 -1.45 -7.35
CA GLN A 11 4.59 -0.30 -8.18
C GLN A 11 6.06 -0.38 -8.57
N LYS A 12 6.46 0.40 -9.59
CA LYS A 12 7.87 0.50 -9.99
C LYS A 12 8.74 0.85 -8.77
N PRO A 13 9.95 0.28 -8.64
CA PRO A 13 10.66 -0.53 -9.63
C PRO A 13 10.26 -2.03 -9.64
N LEU A 14 9.37 -2.48 -8.76
CA LEU A 14 8.93 -3.86 -8.75
C LEU A 14 7.99 -4.14 -9.95
N PRO A 15 8.09 -5.33 -10.58
CA PRO A 15 7.14 -5.74 -11.60
C PRO A 15 5.75 -5.91 -10.98
N SER A 16 4.72 -5.42 -11.64
CA SER A 16 3.34 -5.57 -11.16
C SER A 16 2.75 -6.95 -11.46
N ALA A 17 3.22 -7.60 -12.53
CA ALA A 17 2.82 -8.94 -12.91
C ALA A 17 3.87 -9.63 -13.79
N ILE A 18 3.84 -10.97 -13.80
CA ILE A 18 4.60 -11.83 -14.71
C ILE A 18 3.64 -12.88 -15.29
N LYS A 19 3.78 -13.14 -16.59
CA LYS A 19 3.06 -14.24 -17.26
C LYS A 19 3.82 -15.54 -17.07
N LEU A 20 3.12 -16.58 -16.66
CA LEU A 20 3.63 -17.93 -16.42
C LEU A 20 3.00 -18.91 -17.42
N PRO A 21 3.60 -20.10 -17.65
CA PRO A 21 3.00 -21.12 -18.51
C PRO A 21 1.59 -21.56 -18.08
N ASN A 22 1.28 -21.45 -16.79
CA ASN A 22 0.03 -21.88 -16.19
C ASN A 22 -0.90 -20.73 -15.75
N GLY A 23 -0.59 -19.48 -16.11
CA GLY A 23 -1.43 -18.33 -15.74
C GLY A 23 -0.67 -17.03 -15.54
N ASN A 24 -1.24 -16.12 -14.76
CA ASN A 24 -0.65 -14.82 -14.46
C ASN A 24 -0.31 -14.72 -12.97
N MET A 25 0.91 -14.34 -12.65
CA MET A 25 1.33 -13.97 -11.29
C MET A 25 1.21 -12.46 -11.14
N GLN A 26 0.60 -12.00 -10.04
CA GLN A 26 0.58 -10.60 -9.64
C GLN A 26 1.40 -10.42 -8.37
N PHE A 27 2.21 -9.36 -8.33
CA PHE A 27 2.94 -9.00 -7.12
C PHE A 27 2.10 -8.05 -6.29
N LEU A 28 1.88 -8.41 -5.03
CA LEU A 28 1.20 -7.59 -4.04
C LEU A 28 2.18 -7.21 -2.93
N VAL A 29 2.11 -5.98 -2.46
CA VAL A 29 2.93 -5.44 -1.38
C VAL A 29 2.04 -5.10 -0.18
N ALA A 30 2.50 -5.49 1.01
CA ALA A 30 1.90 -5.08 2.26
C ALA A 30 2.62 -3.86 2.82
N ILE A 31 1.87 -2.78 3.04
CA ILE A 31 2.38 -1.49 3.52
C ILE A 31 1.78 -1.23 4.89
N VAL A 32 2.61 -1.01 5.90
CA VAL A 32 2.14 -0.62 7.24
C VAL A 32 1.50 0.76 7.15
N ILE A 33 0.26 0.86 7.62
CA ILE A 33 -0.52 2.10 7.66
C ILE A 33 -0.97 2.40 9.09
N THR A 34 -1.24 3.67 9.36
CA THR A 34 -1.78 4.09 10.66
C THR A 34 -3.26 3.71 10.77
N ASN A 35 -3.83 3.80 11.98
CA ASN A 35 -5.26 3.60 12.18
C ASN A 35 -6.10 4.66 11.46
N GLU A 36 -5.64 5.91 11.44
CA GLU A 36 -6.28 7.02 10.73
C GLU A 36 -6.31 6.77 9.22
N GLU A 37 -5.19 6.34 8.65
CA GLU A 37 -5.08 5.95 7.24
C GLU A 37 -6.01 4.80 6.89
N MET A 38 -6.10 3.79 7.76
CA MET A 38 -7.02 2.67 7.58
C MET A 38 -8.49 3.15 7.55
N GLN A 39 -8.92 3.93 8.54
CA GLN A 39 -10.29 4.48 8.58
C GLN A 39 -10.59 5.36 7.36
N TRP A 40 -9.64 6.18 6.94
CA TRP A 40 -9.79 7.01 5.76
C TRP A 40 -9.89 6.17 4.48
N SER A 41 -9.11 5.09 4.36
CA SER A 41 -9.17 4.18 3.21
C SER A 41 -10.49 3.41 3.12
N MET A 42 -11.11 3.10 4.25
CA MET A 42 -12.44 2.47 4.27
C MET A 42 -13.51 3.37 3.66
N LYS A 43 -13.35 4.70 3.78
CA LYS A 43 -14.25 5.69 3.22
C LYS A 43 -13.93 6.07 1.77
N ASN A 44 -12.65 6.21 1.43
CA ASN A 44 -12.21 6.80 0.17
C ASN A 44 -11.60 5.79 -0.82
N GLY A 45 -11.40 4.55 -0.40
CA GLY A 45 -10.83 3.48 -1.20
C GLY A 45 -9.32 3.26 -0.98
N ARG A 46 -8.90 2.01 -1.23
CA ARG A 46 -7.51 1.54 -1.05
C ARG A 46 -6.55 2.19 -2.04
N ASP A 47 -6.94 2.28 -3.31
CA ASP A 47 -6.10 2.88 -4.36
C ASP A 47 -5.90 4.39 -4.12
N ALA A 48 -6.92 5.07 -3.59
CA ALA A 48 -6.81 6.47 -3.21
C ALA A 48 -5.80 6.67 -2.06
N LEU A 49 -5.77 5.77 -1.08
CA LEU A 49 -4.77 5.81 -0.01
C LEU A 49 -3.36 5.52 -0.56
N LEU A 50 -3.21 4.53 -1.46
CA LEU A 50 -1.93 4.22 -2.09
C LEU A 50 -1.34 5.44 -2.80
N ASN A 51 -2.15 6.14 -3.60
CA ASN A 51 -1.68 7.35 -4.30
C ASN A 51 -1.23 8.43 -3.30
N LYS A 52 -1.99 8.65 -2.22
CA LYS A 52 -1.58 9.60 -1.18
C LYS A 52 -0.26 9.21 -0.49
N LEU A 53 -0.03 7.92 -0.25
CA LEU A 53 1.22 7.43 0.33
C LEU A 53 2.41 7.67 -0.62
N ILE A 54 2.21 7.46 -1.92
CA ILE A 54 3.22 7.74 -2.96
C ILE A 54 3.50 9.24 -3.04
N ASP A 55 2.46 10.08 -3.12
CA ASP A 55 2.58 11.54 -3.19
C ASP A 55 3.29 12.14 -1.96
N ALA A 56 3.11 11.49 -0.79
CA ALA A 56 3.77 11.87 0.46
C ALA A 56 5.21 11.32 0.61
N GLY A 57 5.72 10.58 -0.39
CA GLY A 57 7.07 9.99 -0.36
C GLY A 57 7.23 8.77 0.54
N VAL A 58 6.13 8.17 1.02
CA VAL A 58 6.15 6.90 1.78
C VAL A 58 6.26 5.70 0.84
N GLU A 59 5.68 5.83 -0.35
CA GLU A 59 5.68 4.80 -1.40
C GLU A 59 5.13 3.45 -0.89
N GLN A 60 5.78 2.33 -1.22
CA GLN A 60 5.41 0.99 -0.75
C GLN A 60 6.40 0.46 0.32
N ILE A 61 6.85 1.34 1.21
CA ILE A 61 7.81 1.04 2.28
C ILE A 61 7.09 1.06 3.64
N SER A 62 7.37 0.06 4.47
CA SER A 62 6.78 -0.04 5.81
C SER A 62 7.70 0.56 6.88
N ASP A 63 7.27 1.65 7.51
CA ASP A 63 7.86 2.20 8.73
C ASP A 63 6.81 2.24 9.85
N ARG A 64 7.06 1.51 10.94
CA ARG A 64 6.16 1.41 12.09
C ARG A 64 6.18 2.63 13.01
N LYS A 65 7.17 3.52 12.85
CA LYS A 65 7.34 4.72 13.67
C LYS A 65 6.89 6.00 12.95
N ARG A 66 6.45 5.88 11.69
CA ARG A 66 5.96 7.00 10.88
C ARG A 66 4.62 7.53 11.40
N SER A 67 4.47 8.86 11.42
CA SER A 67 3.18 9.52 11.64
C SER A 67 2.27 9.46 10.41
N SER A 68 0.96 9.56 10.60
CA SER A 68 -0.03 9.57 9.52
C SER A 68 0.26 10.64 8.45
N ILE A 69 0.03 10.32 7.18
CA ILE A 69 0.06 11.29 6.07
C ILE A 69 -1.22 12.13 5.96
N LEU A 70 -2.27 11.74 6.69
CA LEU A 70 -3.52 12.47 6.75
C LEU A 70 -3.39 13.52 7.86
N LYS A 71 -3.24 14.78 7.46
CA LYS A 71 -3.35 15.93 8.36
C LYS A 71 -4.81 16.39 8.44
#